data_AF-A0A9E1HVT0-F1
#
_entry.id   AF-A0A9E1HVT0-F1
#
_cell.length_a   1.000
_cell.length_b   1.000
_cell.length_c   1.000
_cell.angle_alpha   90.00
_cell.angle_beta   90.00
_cell.angle_gamma   90.00
#
_symmetry.space_group_name_H-M   'P 1'
#
loop_
_entity.id
_entity.type
_entity.pdbx_description
1 polymer ?
#
loop_
_entity_poly.entity_id
_entity_poly.type
_entity_poly.pdbx_seq_one_letter_code
_entity_poly.pdbx_strand_id
1 'polypeptide(L)'
;MMLKPSMNELMKRVGNRYLLVNLAAQRARDISQESEETGESLPDKAVKLALDEIAAGTVVYKPGPKTEVAETVREKAVALDVDLDFDEALLDEDEEDESVEDSEEQ
;
A
#
# COMPACT_ATOMS: atom_id res chain seq x y z
N MET A 1 6.18 -18.52 -22.43
CA MET A 1 5.45 -17.57 -23.32
C MET A 1 5.83 -16.16 -22.89
N MET A 2 6.11 -15.27 -23.85
CA MET A 2 6.47 -13.87 -23.56
C MET A 2 5.39 -13.20 -22.71
N LEU A 3 5.79 -12.44 -21.68
CA LEU A 3 4.89 -11.52 -21.00
C LEU A 3 4.43 -10.48 -22.02
N LYS A 4 3.14 -10.51 -22.36
CA LYS A 4 2.47 -9.40 -23.02
C LYS A 4 1.82 -8.55 -21.92
N PRO A 5 1.97 -7.22 -21.98
CA PRO A 5 2.70 -6.43 -22.97
C PRO A 5 4.23 -6.41 -22.74
N SER A 6 5.01 -6.14 -23.79
CA SER A 6 6.47 -6.05 -23.66
C SER A 6 6.89 -4.70 -23.05
N MET A 7 7.99 -4.70 -22.29
CA MET A 7 8.49 -3.48 -21.64
C MET A 7 8.78 -2.35 -22.66
N ASN A 8 9.23 -2.71 -23.87
CA ASN A 8 9.50 -1.76 -24.93
C ASN A 8 8.24 -1.04 -25.44
N GLU A 9 7.10 -1.72 -25.49
CA GLU A 9 5.81 -1.13 -25.89
C GLU A 9 5.32 -0.14 -24.84
N LEU A 10 5.38 -0.53 -23.57
CA LEU A 10 5.00 0.32 -22.44
C LEU A 10 5.87 1.59 -22.38
N MET A 11 7.18 1.43 -22.60
CA MET A 11 8.12 2.55 -22.60
C MET A 11 7.90 3.53 -23.75
N LYS A 12 7.45 3.08 -24.92
CA LYS A 12 7.08 3.98 -26.03
C LYS A 12 5.87 4.86 -25.71
N ARG A 13 4.99 4.42 -24.81
CA ARG A 13 3.79 5.18 -24.39
C ARG A 13 4.10 6.19 -23.29
N VAL A 14 4.80 5.75 -22.24
CA VAL A 14 5.02 6.56 -21.02
C VAL A 14 6.35 7.32 -21.05
N GLY A 15 7.36 6.82 -21.75
CA GLY A 15 8.68 7.47 -21.89
C GLY A 15 9.58 7.40 -20.64
N ASN A 16 9.04 7.09 -19.47
CA ASN A 16 9.78 7.00 -18.21
C ASN A 16 9.38 5.73 -17.42
N ARG A 17 10.39 4.95 -17.00
CA ARG A 17 10.19 3.67 -16.27
C ARG A 17 9.54 3.87 -14.91
N TYR A 18 9.97 4.87 -14.16
CA TYR A 18 9.41 5.14 -12.82
C TYR A 18 7.98 5.63 -12.92
N LEU A 19 7.72 6.48 -13.91
CA LEU A 19 6.38 6.96 -14.19
C LEU A 19 5.43 5.81 -14.58
N LEU A 20 5.91 4.87 -15.41
CA LEU A 20 5.15 3.68 -15.79
C LEU A 20 4.76 2.86 -14.56
N VAL A 21 5.69 2.65 -13.63
CA VAL A 21 5.42 1.90 -12.38
C VAL A 21 4.37 2.62 -11.55
N ASN A 22 4.50 3.93 -11.35
CA ASN A 22 3.53 4.71 -10.57
C ASN A 22 2.14 4.70 -11.23
N LEU A 23 2.07 4.88 -12.55
CA LEU A 23 0.83 4.86 -13.31
C LEU A 23 0.14 3.50 -13.25
N ALA A 24 0.91 2.41 -13.46
CA ALA A 24 0.39 1.06 -13.38
C ALA A 24 -0.08 0.71 -11.96
N ALA A 25 0.67 1.13 -10.93
CA ALA A 25 0.29 0.90 -9.54
C ALA A 25 -1.00 1.64 -9.16
N GLN A 26 -1.14 2.89 -9.58
CA GLN A 26 -2.36 3.66 -9.37
C GLN A 26 -3.55 2.98 -10.07
N ARG A 27 -3.40 2.68 -11.36
CA ARG A 27 -4.49 2.07 -12.13
C ARG A 27 -4.87 0.68 -11.61
N ALA A 28 -3.90 -0.11 -11.15
CA ALA A 28 -4.18 -1.41 -10.56
C ALA A 28 -5.02 -1.29 -9.27
N ARG A 29 -4.80 -0.25 -8.45
CA ARG A 29 -5.64 0.01 -7.27
C ARG A 29 -7.06 0.36 -7.68
N ASP A 30 -7.24 1.20 -8.70
CA ASP A 30 -8.57 1.56 -9.19
C ASP A 30 -9.34 0.30 -9.65
N ILE A 31 -8.69 -0.59 -10.40
CA ILE A 31 -9.28 -1.84 -10.87
C ILE A 31 -9.64 -2.78 -9.71
N SER A 32 -8.77 -2.88 -8.70
CA SER A 32 -9.03 -3.68 -7.50
C SER A 32 -10.21 -3.13 -6.71
N GLN A 33 -10.26 -1.81 -6.52
CA GLN A 33 -11.35 -1.16 -5.81
C GLN A 33 -12.68 -1.31 -6.56
N GLU A 34 -12.69 -1.14 -7.88
CA GLU A 34 -13.88 -1.34 -8.72
C GLU A 34 -14.42 -2.79 -8.61
N SER A 35 -13.53 -3.77 -8.58
CA SER A 35 -13.87 -5.18 -8.35
C SER A 35 -14.45 -5.43 -6.96
N GLU A 36 -13.90 -4.80 -5.92
CA GLU A 36 -14.41 -4.90 -4.55
C GLU A 36 -15.79 -4.25 -4.39
N GLU A 37 -16.00 -3.09 -5.03
CA GLU A 37 -17.27 -2.34 -4.99
C GLU A 37 -18.40 -3.05 -5.77
N THR A 38 -18.07 -3.64 -6.92
CA THR A 38 -19.03 -4.40 -7.74
C THR A 38 -19.25 -5.82 -7.21
N GLY A 39 -18.32 -6.35 -6.42
CA GLY A 39 -18.32 -7.73 -5.94
C GLY A 39 -17.97 -8.75 -7.03
N GLU A 40 -17.55 -8.31 -8.22
CA GLU A 40 -17.16 -9.17 -9.32
C GLU A 40 -15.67 -9.53 -9.23
N SER A 41 -15.32 -10.80 -9.43
CA SER A 41 -13.92 -11.23 -9.42
C SER A 41 -13.20 -10.83 -10.70
N LEU A 42 -11.98 -10.30 -10.58
CA LEU A 42 -11.16 -9.93 -11.72
C LEU A 42 -10.75 -11.18 -12.54
N PRO A 43 -10.78 -11.09 -13.88
CA PRO A 43 -10.37 -12.20 -14.76
C PRO A 43 -8.86 -12.48 -14.69
N ASP A 44 -8.07 -11.48 -14.28
CA ASP A 44 -6.62 -11.51 -14.20
C ASP A 44 -6.14 -10.61 -13.06
N LYS A 45 -4.85 -10.70 -12.70
CA LYS A 45 -4.25 -9.81 -11.69
C LYS A 45 -4.43 -8.34 -12.10
N ALA A 46 -4.85 -7.48 -11.18
CA ALA A 46 -5.08 -6.05 -11.44
C ALA A 46 -3.89 -5.35 -12.11
N VAL A 47 -2.66 -5.69 -11.72
CA VAL A 47 -1.43 -5.14 -12.32
C VAL A 47 -1.30 -5.52 -13.80
N LYS A 48 -1.69 -6.74 -14.18
CA LYS A 48 -1.66 -7.18 -15.58
C LYS A 48 -2.65 -6.38 -16.42
N LEU A 49 -3.89 -6.26 -15.93
CA LEU A 49 -4.94 -5.47 -16.58
C LEU A 49 -4.52 -4.00 -16.76
N ALA A 50 -3.93 -3.40 -15.73
CA ALA A 50 -3.41 -2.04 -15.81
C ALA A 50 -2.32 -1.88 -16.88
N LEU A 51 -1.39 -2.84 -16.99
CA LEU A 51 -0.36 -2.83 -18.04
C LEU A 51 -0.96 -2.99 -19.43
N ASP A 52 -1.97 -3.86 -19.58
CA ASP A 52 -2.68 -4.06 -20.84
C ASP A 52 -3.40 -2.77 -21.28
N GLU A 53 -4.06 -2.06 -20.37
CA GLU A 53 -4.71 -0.77 -20.65
C GLU A 53 -3.70 0.33 -21.02
N ILE A 54 -2.54 0.38 -20.37
CA ILE A 54 -1.45 1.30 -20.71
C ILE A 54 -0.90 0.97 -22.11
N ALA A 55 -0.74 -0.32 -22.43
CA ALA A 55 -0.29 -0.75 -23.75
C ALA A 55 -1.30 -0.44 -24.86
N ALA A 56 -2.60 -0.60 -24.57
CA ALA A 56 -3.70 -0.18 -25.45
C ALA A 56 -3.73 1.34 -25.64
N GLY A 57 -3.30 2.10 -24.63
CA GLY A 57 -3.33 3.56 -24.62
C GLY A 57 -4.65 4.12 -24.09
N THR A 58 -5.45 3.30 -23.41
CA THR A 58 -6.67 3.73 -22.69
C THR A 58 -6.29 4.62 -21.51
N VAL A 59 -5.17 4.31 -20.85
CA VAL A 59 -4.63 5.08 -19.72
C VAL A 59 -3.39 5.84 -20.18
N VAL A 60 -3.43 7.16 -20.02
CA VAL A 60 -2.35 8.08 -20.41
C VAL A 60 -1.99 8.98 -19.24
N TYR A 61 -0.71 9.04 -18.90
CA TYR A 61 -0.24 10.00 -17.90
C TYR A 61 -0.40 11.43 -18.41
N LYS A 62 -1.03 12.27 -17.59
CA LYS A 62 -1.07 13.72 -17.77
C LYS A 62 -0.30 14.36 -16.62
N PRO A 63 0.73 15.19 -16.91
CA PRO A 63 1.42 15.94 -15.87
C PRO A 63 0.42 16.83 -15.14
N GLY A 64 0.24 16.58 -13.84
CA GLY A 64 -0.52 17.47 -12.98
C GLY A 64 0.25 18.77 -12.72
N PRO A 65 -0.43 19.83 -12.26
CA PRO A 65 0.27 20.98 -11.69
C PRO A 65 1.20 20.46 -10.59
N LYS A 66 2.49 20.79 -10.67
CA LYS A 66 3.44 20.45 -9.62
C LYS A 66 2.96 21.16 -8.36
N THR A 67 2.33 20.43 -7.45
CA THR A 67 2.15 20.91 -6.09
C THR A 67 3.54 21.05 -5.52
N GLU A 68 4.02 22.29 -5.39
CA GLU A 68 5.16 22.59 -4.54
C GLU A 68 4.85 21.93 -3.20
N VAL A 69 5.72 21.01 -2.79
CA VAL A 69 5.50 20.20 -1.60
C VAL A 69 5.46 21.15 -0.43
N ALA A 70 4.26 21.52 0.00
CA ALA A 70 4.08 22.43 1.12
C ALA A 70 4.61 21.71 2.37
N GLU A 71 5.68 22.24 2.94
CA GLU A 71 6.32 21.76 4.18
C GLU A 71 5.36 21.73 5.40
N THR A 72 4.10 22.15 5.23
CA THR A 72 3.09 22.37 6.27
C THR A 72 2.43 21.11 6.84
N VAL A 73 2.75 19.90 6.37
CA VAL A 73 2.20 18.67 6.95
C VAL A 73 2.84 18.36 8.32
N ARG A 74 4.08 18.79 8.56
CA ARG A 74 4.77 18.54 9.85
C ARG A 74 4.08 19.22 11.03
N GLU A 75 3.53 20.42 10.85
CA GLU A 75 2.88 21.15 11.94
C GLU A 75 1.57 20.48 12.40
N LYS A 76 0.81 19.89 11.48
CA LYS A 76 -0.45 19.20 11.83
C LYS A 76 -0.25 17.87 12.55
N ALA A 77 0.87 17.19 12.35
CA ALA A 77 1.18 15.95 13.05
C ALA A 77 1.57 16.18 14.53
N VAL A 78 2.12 17.35 14.85
CA VAL A 78 2.51 17.71 16.23
C VAL A 78 1.31 18.18 17.06
N ALA A 79 0.22 18.64 16.43
CA ALA A 79 -0.99 19.08 17.13
C ALA A 79 -1.94 17.93 17.54
N LEU A 80 -1.63 16.68 17.17
CA LEU A 80 -2.38 15.50 17.59
C LEU A 80 -1.73 14.90 18.85
N ASP A 81 -1.56 15.73 19.89
CA ASP A 81 -1.34 15.24 21.26
C ASP A 81 -2.66 14.61 21.71
N VAL A 82 -2.77 13.30 21.51
CA VAL A 82 -3.78 12.49 22.19
C VAL A 82 -3.28 12.36 23.62
N ASP A 83 -3.89 13.10 24.55
CA ASP A 83 -3.75 12.87 25.98
C ASP A 83 -4.29 11.47 26.30
N LEU A 84 -3.48 10.45 26.03
CA LEU A 84 -3.62 9.12 26.58
C LEU A 84 -3.10 9.23 27.99
N ASP A 85 -3.99 9.58 28.92
CA ASP A 85 -3.77 9.34 30.34
C ASP A 85 -3.52 7.82 30.48
N PHE A 86 -2.24 7.43 30.39
CA PHE A 86 -1.77 6.08 30.63
C PHE A 86 -2.02 5.81 32.10
N ASP A 87 -3.19 5.25 32.38
CA ASP A 87 -3.65 4.95 33.73
C ASP A 87 -2.81 3.80 34.26
N GLU A 88 -1.68 4.15 34.87
CA GLU A 88 -0.69 3.23 35.46
C GLU A 88 -1.32 2.27 36.49
N ALA A 89 -2.52 2.61 36.99
CA ALA A 89 -3.35 1.76 37.86
C ALA A 89 -3.94 0.51 37.17
N LEU A 90 -3.84 0.37 35.85
CA LEU A 90 -4.24 -0.84 35.10
C LEU A 90 -3.08 -1.80 34.84
N LEU A 91 -1.86 -1.48 35.32
CA LEU A 91 -0.80 -2.46 35.38
C LEU A 91 -1.09 -3.38 36.58
N ASP A 92 -1.78 -4.49 36.31
CA ASP A 92 -1.88 -5.59 37.27
C ASP A 92 -0.44 -5.99 37.66
N GLU A 93 -0.05 -5.72 38.90
CA GLU A 93 1.21 -6.20 39.47
C GLU A 93 1.13 -7.73 39.45
N ASP A 94 1.84 -8.38 38.52
CA ASP A 94 1.96 -9.83 38.42
C ASP A 94 2.25 -10.41 39.81
N GLU A 95 1.29 -11.15 40.37
CA GLU A 95 1.46 -11.92 41.60
C GLU A 95 2.66 -12.86 41.42
N GLU A 96 3.65 -12.76 42.32
CA GLU A 96 4.75 -13.71 42.43
C GLU A 96 4.19 -15.09 42.80
N ASP A 97 3.86 -15.90 41.79
CA ASP A 97 3.44 -17.28 42.04
C ASP A 97 4.67 -18.20 42.19
N GLU A 98 4.59 -18.98 43.27
CA GLU A 98 5.68 -19.67 43.92
C GLU A 98 6.40 -20.76 43.10
N SER A 99 7.62 -21.03 43.54
CA SER A 99 8.52 -22.12 43.18
C SER A 99 7.84 -23.47 42.92
N VAL A 100 8.16 -24.10 41.78
CA VAL A 100 8.04 -25.56 41.62
C VAL A 100 9.44 -26.15 41.50
N GLU A 101 9.82 -26.90 42.53
CA GLU A 101 11.06 -27.67 42.64
C GLU A 101 11.19 -28.66 41.47
N ASP A 102 12.34 -28.60 40.79
CA ASP A 102 12.75 -29.60 39.81
C ASP A 102 13.01 -30.94 40.52
N SER A 103 12.19 -31.93 40.23
CA SER A 103 12.44 -33.33 40.57
C SER A 103 12.58 -34.13 39.28
N GLU A 104 13.81 -34.13 38.74
CA GLU A 104 14.21 -35.13 37.75
C GLU A 104 14.41 -36.47 38.45
N GLU A 105 13.46 -37.39 38.28
CA GLU A 105 13.68 -38.82 38.48
C GLU A 105 13.44 -39.59 37.17
N GLN A 106 14.51 -40.29 36.75
CA GLN A 106 14.62 -41.41 35.79
C GLN A 106 14.93 -41.12 34.31
#